data_AF-A0A800APW3-F1
#
_entry.id   AF-A0A800APW3-F1
#
_cell.length_a   1.000
_cell.length_b   1.000
_cell.length_c   1.000
_cell.angle_alpha   90.00
_cell.angle_beta   90.00
_cell.angle_gamma   90.00
#
_symmetry.space_group_name_H-M   'P 1'
#
loop_
_entity.id
_entity.type
_entity.pdbx_description
1 polymer ?
#
loop_
_entity_poly.entity_id
_entity_poly.type
_entity_poly.pdbx_seq_one_letter_code
_entity_poly.pdbx_strand_id
1 'polypeptide(L)' 'RHFEDAINECKRCLDKKLPLPAYDQCLLASHIFNTLDARKAISTTKRQNFILRVREVARGCAKIYKELNTQKALA' A
#
# COMPACT_ATOMS: atom_id res chain seq x y z
N ARG A 1 -14.87 -2.98 -0.33
CA ARG A 1 -14.61 -3.23 -1.76
C ARG A 1 -13.40 -2.43 -2.21
N HIS A 2 -13.49 -1.11 -2.41
CA HIS A 2 -12.35 -0.31 -2.91
C HIS A 2 -11.04 -0.42 -2.13
N PHE A 3 -11.08 -0.52 -0.79
CA PHE A 3 -9.86 -0.74 0.01
C PHE A 3 -9.17 -2.07 -0.35
N GLU A 4 -9.94 -3.14 -0.53
CA GLU A 4 -9.42 -4.46 -0.90
C GLU A 4 -8.84 -4.42 -2.31
N ASP A 5 -9.56 -3.81 -3.25
CA ASP A 5 -9.13 -3.67 -4.64
C ASP A 5 -7.77 -2.93 -4.72
N ALA A 6 -7.63 -1.80 -4.01
CA ALA A 6 -6.38 -1.04 -3.96
C ALA A 6 -5.23 -1.81 -3.31
N ILE A 7 -5.48 -2.54 -2.22
CA ILE A 7 -4.45 -3.37 -1.57
C ILE A 7 -4.00 -4.51 -2.51
N ASN A 8 -4.95 -5.18 -3.16
CA ASN A 8 -4.63 -6.29 -4.05
C ASN A 8 -3.87 -5.81 -5.29
N GLU A 9 -4.25 -4.66 -5.85
CA GLU A 9 -3.53 -4.04 -6.95
C GLU A 9 -2.11 -3.64 -6.54
N CYS A 10 -1.96 -3.02 -5.37
CA CYS A 10 -0.65 -2.68 -4.82
C CYS A 10 0.25 -3.92 -4.73
N LYS A 11 -0.26 -5.03 -4.18
CA LYS A 11 0.47 -6.30 -4.10
C LYS A 11 0.85 -6.82 -5.49
N ARG A 12 -0.06 -6.79 -6.46
CA ARG A 12 0.21 -7.20 -7.85
C ARG A 12 1.33 -6.35 -8.50
N CYS A 13 1.35 -5.05 -8.24
CA CYS A 13 2.43 -4.18 -8.70
C CYS A 13 3.77 -4.49 -8.00
N LEU A 14 3.74 -4.80 -6.70
CA LEU A 14 4.94 -5.23 -5.95
C LEU A 14 5.51 -6.54 -6.50
N ASP A 15 4.67 -7.52 -6.80
CA ASP A 15 5.09 -8.80 -7.38
C ASP A 15 5.78 -8.61 -8.74
N LYS A 16 5.35 -7.60 -9.51
CA LYS A 16 5.95 -7.19 -10.79
C LYS A 16 7.14 -6.24 -10.64
N LYS A 17 7.59 -5.94 -9.41
CA LYS A 17 8.67 -4.98 -9.10
C LYS A 17 8.42 -3.58 -9.68
N LEU A 18 7.17 -3.11 -9.65
CA LEU A 18 6.77 -1.78 -10.08
C LEU A 18 6.45 -0.90 -8.85
N PRO A 19 7.47 -0.29 -8.18
CA PRO A 19 7.25 0.36 -6.89
C PRO A 19 6.45 1.66 -6.99
N LEU A 20 6.56 2.42 -8.09
CA LEU A 20 5.83 3.69 -8.23
C LEU A 20 4.32 3.46 -8.39
N PRO A 21 3.85 2.59 -9.33
CA PRO A 21 2.43 2.25 -9.40
C PRO A 21 1.91 1.55 -8.14
N ALA A 22 2.74 0.70 -7.50
CA ALA A 22 2.37 0.09 -6.22
C ALA A 22 2.12 1.16 -5.15
N TYR A 23 2.98 2.18 -5.08
CA TYR A 23 2.85 3.24 -4.10
C TYR A 23 1.59 4.09 -4.30
N ASP A 24 1.20 4.38 -5.55
CA ASP A 24 -0.07 5.07 -5.84
C ASP A 24 -1.28 4.30 -5.28
N GLN A 25 -1.30 2.97 -5.45
CA GLN A 25 -2.35 2.11 -4.90
C GLN A 25 -2.31 2.03 -3.36
N CYS A 26 -1.11 2.05 -2.77
CA CYS A 26 -0.95 2.16 -1.33
C CYS A 26 -1.55 3.48 -0.78
N LEU A 27 -1.29 4.60 -1.46
CA LEU A 27 -1.86 5.90 -1.09
C LEU A 27 -3.39 5.91 -1.24
N LEU A 28 -3.91 5.32 -2.31
CA LEU A 28 -5.36 5.17 -2.50
C LEU A 28 -6.00 4.34 -1.38
N ALA A 29 -5.40 3.21 -1.00
CA ALA A 29 -5.87 2.40 0.12
C ALA A 29 -5.86 3.19 1.45
N SER A 30 -4.81 3.97 1.71
CA SER A 30 -4.72 4.84 2.88
C SER A 30 -5.82 5.91 2.89
N HIS A 31 -6.09 6.55 1.76
CA HIS A 31 -7.14 7.55 1.64
C HIS A 31 -8.55 6.96 1.86
N ILE A 32 -8.82 5.78 1.29
CA ILE A 32 -10.09 5.06 1.50
C ILE A 32 -10.25 4.68 2.97
N PHE A 33 -9.18 4.18 3.61
CA PHE A 33 -9.18 3.92 5.05
C PHE A 33 -9.53 5.17 5.87
N ASN A 34 -8.86 6.30 5.61
CA ASN A 34 -9.11 7.55 6.33
C ASN A 34 -10.56 8.01 6.18
N THR A 35 -11.13 7.88 4.97
CA THR A 35 -12.53 8.23 4.71
C THR A 35 -13.50 7.34 5.50
N LEU A 36 -13.23 6.03 5.56
CA LEU A 36 -14.06 5.08 6.33
C LEU A 36 -13.94 5.31 7.85
N ASP A 37 -12.72 5.58 8.33
CA ASP A 37 -12.43 5.86 9.75
C ASP A 37 -13.12 7.14 10.22
N ALA A 38 -13.02 8.22 9.43
CA ALA A 38 -13.67 9.50 9.70
C ALA A 38 -15.21 9.37 9.75
N ARG A 39 -15.79 8.51 8.91
CA ARG A 39 -17.22 8.18 8.92
C ARG A 39 -17.62 7.22 10.03
N LYS A 40 -16.68 6.74 10.85
CA LYS A 40 -16.90 5.71 11.87
C LYS A 40 -17.55 4.44 11.29
N ALA A 41 -17.28 4.13 10.03
CA ALA A 41 -17.89 3.04 9.29
C ALA A 41 -17.15 1.69 9.47
N ILE A 42 -16.15 1.64 10.36
CA ILE A 42 -15.34 0.46 10.65
C ILE A 42 -15.20 0.28 12.16
N SER A 43 -15.16 -0.98 12.61
CA SER A 43 -14.89 -1.32 14.01
C SER A 43 -13.42 -1.06 14.37
N THR A 44 -13.14 -1.00 15.68
CA THR A 44 -11.76 -0.88 16.21
C THR A 44 -10.84 -1.99 15.70
N THR A 45 -11.32 -3.24 15.67
CA THR A 45 -10.57 -4.39 15.13
C THR A 45 -10.28 -4.20 13.64
N LYS A 46 -11.27 -3.74 12.86
CA LYS A 46 -11.11 -3.53 11.41
C LYS A 46 -10.15 -2.37 11.11
N ARG A 47 -10.17 -1.32 11.94
CA ARG A 47 -9.22 -0.20 11.89
C ARG A 47 -7.79 -0.70 12.07
N GLN A 48 -7.52 -1.50 13.11
CA GLN A 48 -6.19 -2.07 13.34
C GLN A 48 -5.73 -2.95 12.17
N ASN A 49 -6.60 -3.80 11.64
CA ASN A 49 -6.29 -4.63 10.48
C ASN A 49 -5.93 -3.79 9.24
N PHE A 50 -6.69 -2.73 8.95
CA PHE A 50 -6.42 -1.88 7.79
C PHE A 50 -5.09 -1.14 7.93
N ILE A 51 -4.77 -0.61 9.11
CA ILE A 51 -3.49 0.03 9.40
C ILE A 51 -2.32 -0.94 9.16
N LEU A 52 -2.42 -2.17 9.66
CA LEU A 52 -1.38 -3.19 9.46
C LEU A 52 -1.15 -3.49 7.97
N ARG A 53 -2.24 -3.65 7.21
CA ARG A 53 -2.17 -3.96 5.78
C ARG A 53 -1.58 -2.83 4.94
N VAL A 54 -1.99 -1.58 5.21
CA VAL A 54 -1.39 -0.40 4.54
C VAL A 54 0.11 -0.31 4.88
N ARG A 55 0.48 -0.54 6.14
CA ARG A 55 1.89 -0.53 6.56
C ARG A 55 2.72 -1.62 5.88
N GLU A 56 2.16 -2.81 5.69
CA GLU A 56 2.82 -3.94 5.01
C GLU A 56 3.19 -3.56 3.57
N VAL A 57 2.20 -3.08 2.79
CA VAL A 57 2.43 -2.72 1.39
C VAL A 57 3.31 -1.49 1.21
N ALA A 58 3.21 -0.49 2.11
CA ALA A 58 4.10 0.67 2.11
C ALA A 58 5.57 0.26 2.32
N ARG A 59 5.83 -0.67 3.24
CA ARG A 59 7.18 -1.23 3.44
C ARG A 59 7.66 -1.98 2.20
N GLY A 60 6.77 -2.75 1.55
CA GLY A 60 7.07 -3.42 0.27
C GLY A 60 7.51 -2.42 -0.81
N CYS A 61 6.75 -1.33 -0.99
CA CYS A 61 7.07 -0.28 -1.95
C CYS A 61 8.46 0.32 -1.68
N ALA A 62 8.74 0.68 -0.44
CA ALA A 62 10.02 1.29 -0.05
C ALA A 62 11.22 0.35 -0.29
N LYS A 63 11.07 -0.95 0.01
CA LYS A 63 12.13 -1.95 -0.23
C LYS A 63 12.47 -2.07 -1.71
N ILE A 64 11.46 -2.33 -2.56
CA ILE A 64 11.66 -2.49 -4.00
C ILE A 64 12.21 -1.19 -4.62
N TYR A 65 11.69 -0.04 -4.19
CA TYR A 65 12.19 1.26 -4.65
C TYR A 65 13.68 1.43 -4.32
N LYS A 66 14.09 1.12 -3.08
CA LYS A 66 15.49 1.19 -2.66
C LYS A 66 16.36 0.24 -3.49
N GLU A 67 15.96 -1.02 -3.64
CA GLU A 67 16.68 -2.03 -4.41
C GLU A 67 16.91 -1.58 -5.87
N LEU A 68 15.88 -1.09 -6.54
CA LEU A 68 15.99 -0.62 -7.93
C LEU A 68 16.88 0.62 -8.07
N ASN A 69 16.81 1.57 -7.13
CA ASN A 69 17.67 2.75 -7.17
C ASN A 69 19.13 2.42 -6.85
N THR A 70 19.38 1.48 -5.95
CA THR A 70 20.74 0.99 -5.70
C THR A 70 21.32 0.29 -6.93
N GLN A 71 20.54 -0.54 -7.63
CA GLN A 71 20.99 -1.18 -8.88
C GLN A 71 21.30 -0.14 -9.97
N LYS A 72 20.45 0.87 -10.13
CA LYS A 72 20.69 1.97 -11.10
C LYS A 72 21.94 2.79 -10.80
N ALA A 73 22.31 2.94 -9.54
CA ALA A 73 23.51 3.69 -9.14
C ALA A 73 24.82 2.89 -9.33
N LEU A 74 24.72 1.55 -9.45
CA LEU A 74 25.84 0.63 -9.64
C LEU A 74 26.07 0.26 -11.11
N ALA A 75 25.15 0.65 -12.00
CA ALA A 75 25.20 0.44 -13.45
C ALA A 75 25.61 1.73 -14.15
#